data_AF-V5GU51-F1
#
_entry.id   AF-V5GU51-F1
#
_cell.length_a   1.000
_cell.length_b   1.000
_cell.length_c   1.000
_cell.angle_alpha   90.00
_cell.angle_beta   90.00
_cell.angle_gamma   90.00
#
_symmetry.space_group_name_H-M   'P 1'
#
loop_
_entity.id
_entity.type
_entity.pdbx_description
1 polymer ?
#
loop_
_entity_poly.entity_id
_entity_poly.type
_entity_poly.pdbx_seq_one_letter_code
_entity_poly.pdbx_strand_id
1 'polypeptide(L)'
;WNYFIIAGRQMGSVVTPAVIIFLLNSYCSAVEYRLPETVVPTFYDLSLKINPEDADYIGTMIITLHTSNQTKYVYIHSDANYINITAIILNDNAKCYANNLDVDDMVRISCSRALIVDEDNTLDIEFTSKFSVEDGYGLFKSSYVDEGKEQVIIESNFKPTYARRAFPCLDEPDFKASFAVEITHPKAYNVISNSPAILTNKISDDDLTTTKFEDTPEISPYLLDILISQLQEAETLEEDSVDFKIFTRSKVTSLTKTVANTYYHKIIEKLDSYTGVPYQNLNETESYLVALPDYSETMGDFGLFAYRETDLLDEGDKTTARAKQDIIATMAYKLSHEWYGGVVATKWWSDVWANEAVATYLKYLIPDKVDEELELTNQFLLEVSQKTLQHDAYSFAQPLSSKESDINNEWAIENKLSTANYQKGATILRMIRSVLKGEDNL
;
A
#
# COMPACT_ATOMS: atom_id res chain seq x y z
N TRP A 1 20.46 -0.19 62.98
CA TRP A 1 20.77 -1.39 63.78
C TRP A 1 21.21 -2.45 62.78
N ASN A 2 22.47 -2.78 62.51
CA ASN A 2 23.76 -2.60 63.18
C ASN A 2 24.86 -2.29 62.15
N TYR A 3 25.84 -1.51 62.60
CA TYR A 3 27.14 -1.27 61.97
C TYR A 3 28.02 -2.52 62.03
N PHE A 4 28.90 -2.73 61.05
CA PHE A 4 30.29 -3.14 61.33
C PHE A 4 31.24 -2.59 60.24
N ILE A 5 32.15 -1.73 60.68
CA ILE A 5 33.34 -1.26 59.98
C ILE A 5 34.52 -2.04 60.57
N ILE A 6 35.40 -2.61 59.73
CA ILE A 6 36.80 -2.85 60.08
C ILE A 6 37.66 -2.46 58.87
N ALA A 7 38.65 -1.61 59.14
CA ALA A 7 39.65 -1.12 58.20
C ALA A 7 40.97 -1.90 58.31
N GLY A 8 41.72 -1.99 57.20
CA GLY A 8 43.17 -1.83 57.23
C GLY A 8 44.08 -2.92 56.62
N ARG A 9 44.90 -2.46 55.65
CA ARG A 9 46.34 -2.77 55.37
C ARG A 9 46.76 -3.77 54.26
N GLN A 10 47.29 -3.14 53.20
CA GLN A 10 48.56 -3.34 52.45
C GLN A 10 49.07 -4.72 51.98
N MET A 11 49.35 -4.72 50.65
CA MET A 11 50.48 -5.30 49.88
C MET A 11 50.71 -6.82 49.85
N GLY A 12 50.69 -7.36 48.63
CA GLY A 12 51.28 -8.65 48.29
C GLY A 12 50.82 -9.15 46.93
N SER A 13 51.60 -8.86 45.88
CA SER A 13 51.52 -9.53 44.58
C SER A 13 51.68 -11.04 44.72
N VAL A 14 51.03 -11.84 43.86
CA VAL A 14 51.59 -12.98 43.09
C VAL A 14 50.46 -13.87 42.55
N VAL A 15 50.42 -13.96 41.22
CA VAL A 15 50.03 -15.12 40.37
C VAL A 15 48.54 -15.42 40.16
N THR A 16 48.12 -15.13 38.92
CA THR A 16 46.99 -15.71 38.21
C THR A 16 47.09 -17.24 38.12
N PRO A 17 45.94 -17.91 38.01
CA PRO A 17 45.71 -18.63 36.76
C PRO A 17 44.40 -18.17 36.12
N ALA A 18 44.51 -17.94 34.82
CA ALA A 18 43.41 -17.63 33.93
C ALA A 18 42.30 -18.69 34.05
N VAL A 19 41.15 -18.28 34.57
CA VAL A 19 39.89 -18.97 34.31
C VAL A 19 39.43 -18.49 32.95
N ILE A 20 39.75 -19.27 31.91
CA ILE A 20 39.16 -19.11 30.59
C ILE A 20 37.69 -19.53 30.73
N ILE A 21 36.83 -18.55 30.99
CA ILE A 21 35.39 -18.73 30.81
C ILE A 21 35.18 -18.69 29.29
N PHE A 22 35.06 -19.86 28.67
CA PHE A 22 34.43 -19.98 27.36
C PHE A 22 32.94 -19.62 27.55
N LEU A 23 32.62 -18.33 27.46
CA LEU A 23 31.27 -17.90 27.13
C LEU A 23 31.06 -18.32 25.68
N LEU A 24 30.50 -19.52 25.49
CA LEU A 24 29.69 -19.81 24.32
C LEU A 24 28.50 -18.84 24.40
N ASN A 25 28.71 -17.62 23.90
CA ASN A 25 27.63 -16.76 23.47
C ASN A 25 27.00 -17.46 22.27
N SER A 26 26.14 -18.44 22.54
CA SER A 26 25.00 -18.68 21.67
C SER A 26 24.19 -17.40 21.72
N TYR A 27 24.53 -16.43 20.86
CA TYR A 27 23.61 -15.39 20.45
C TYR A 27 22.48 -16.12 19.73
N CYS A 28 21.53 -16.65 20.51
CA CYS A 28 20.17 -16.72 20.03
C CYS A 28 19.72 -15.26 19.98
N SER A 29 20.11 -14.54 18.92
CA SER A 29 19.52 -13.24 18.65
C SER A 29 18.04 -13.54 18.44
N ALA A 30 17.18 -12.98 19.31
CA ALA A 30 15.76 -13.00 19.04
C ALA A 30 15.55 -12.44 17.63
N VAL A 31 14.65 -13.06 16.86
CA VAL A 31 14.27 -12.54 15.55
C VAL A 31 13.65 -11.16 15.80
N GLU A 32 14.21 -10.14 15.18
CA GLU A 32 13.68 -8.78 15.29
C GLU A 32 12.38 -8.65 14.49
N TYR A 33 11.54 -7.68 14.85
CA TYR A 33 10.29 -7.40 14.13
C TYR A 33 10.53 -7.00 12.68
N ARG A 34 11.63 -6.27 12.42
CA ARG A 34 12.00 -5.77 11.10
C ARG A 34 12.77 -6.82 10.31
N LEU A 35 12.56 -6.84 8.99
CA LEU A 35 13.36 -7.65 8.08
C LEU A 35 14.82 -7.14 8.05
N PRO A 36 15.81 -8.04 7.92
CA PRO A 36 17.19 -7.63 7.70
C PRO A 36 17.38 -6.98 6.33
N GLU A 37 18.06 -5.83 6.27
CA GLU A 37 18.40 -5.13 5.01
C GLU A 37 19.49 -5.86 4.17
N THR A 38 19.90 -7.08 4.55
CA THR A 38 20.96 -7.84 3.84
C THR A 38 20.52 -8.46 2.52
N VAL A 39 19.22 -8.68 2.35
CA VAL A 39 18.61 -9.23 1.14
C VAL A 39 17.46 -8.29 0.78
N VAL A 40 17.51 -7.69 -0.40
CA VAL A 40 16.52 -6.72 -0.86
C VAL A 40 15.88 -7.22 -2.15
N PRO A 41 14.58 -6.98 -2.38
CA PRO A 41 13.95 -7.31 -3.65
C PRO A 41 14.27 -6.23 -4.69
N THR A 42 14.33 -6.62 -5.95
CA THR A 42 14.44 -5.70 -7.09
C THR A 42 13.29 -5.88 -8.08
N PHE A 43 12.71 -7.08 -8.13
CA PHE A 43 11.61 -7.39 -9.02
C PHE A 43 10.73 -8.52 -8.45
N TYR A 44 9.42 -8.44 -8.69
CA TYR A 44 8.44 -9.47 -8.41
C TYR A 44 7.73 -9.88 -9.71
N ASP A 45 7.71 -11.15 -10.05
CA ASP A 45 6.87 -11.72 -11.12
C ASP A 45 5.76 -12.55 -10.48
N LEU A 46 4.56 -11.98 -10.43
CA LEU A 46 3.38 -12.51 -9.76
C LEU A 46 2.38 -13.05 -10.77
N SER A 47 2.16 -14.36 -10.75
CA SER A 47 1.06 -15.00 -11.49
C SER A 47 0.04 -15.57 -10.52
N LEU A 48 -1.22 -15.16 -10.68
CA LEU A 48 -2.36 -15.65 -9.88
C LEU A 48 -3.39 -16.32 -10.78
N LYS A 49 -3.92 -17.46 -10.33
CA LYS A 49 -5.11 -18.07 -10.94
C LYS A 49 -6.27 -17.95 -9.98
N ILE A 50 -7.20 -17.05 -10.32
CA ILE A 50 -8.33 -16.68 -9.48
C ILE A 50 -9.64 -17.01 -10.19
N ASN A 51 -10.52 -17.68 -9.47
CA ASN A 51 -11.92 -17.80 -9.83
C ASN A 51 -12.75 -17.20 -8.69
N PRO A 52 -13.50 -16.10 -8.92
CA PRO A 52 -14.28 -15.45 -7.87
C PRO A 52 -15.32 -16.34 -7.18
N GLU A 53 -15.69 -17.48 -7.78
CA GLU A 53 -16.61 -18.46 -7.16
C GLU A 53 -15.90 -19.39 -6.16
N ASP A 54 -14.58 -19.55 -6.26
CA ASP A 54 -13.80 -20.44 -5.40
C ASP A 54 -13.45 -19.77 -4.05
N ALA A 55 -13.23 -20.57 -3.01
CA ALA A 55 -12.83 -20.07 -1.69
C ALA A 55 -11.34 -19.67 -1.63
N ASP A 56 -10.53 -20.34 -2.46
CA ASP A 56 -9.09 -20.24 -2.49
C ASP A 56 -8.61 -19.94 -3.92
N TYR A 57 -7.37 -19.47 -4.04
CA TYR A 57 -6.67 -19.28 -5.30
C TYR A 57 -5.25 -19.85 -5.19
N ILE A 58 -4.62 -20.02 -6.34
CA ILE A 58 -3.24 -20.49 -6.44
C ILE A 58 -2.39 -19.40 -7.08
N GLY A 59 -1.13 -19.33 -6.68
CA GLY A 59 -0.19 -18.36 -7.21
C GLY A 59 1.23 -18.89 -7.31
N THR A 60 1.98 -18.28 -8.21
CA THR A 60 3.43 -18.41 -8.31
C THR A 60 4.04 -17.02 -8.22
N MET A 61 5.11 -16.90 -7.44
CA MET A 61 5.84 -15.65 -7.27
C MET A 61 7.32 -15.92 -7.50
N ILE A 62 7.93 -15.23 -8.47
CA ILE A 62 9.38 -15.19 -8.61
C ILE A 62 9.86 -13.85 -8.07
N ILE A 63 10.66 -13.90 -7.00
CA ILE A 63 11.27 -12.71 -6.42
C ILE A 63 12.73 -12.64 -6.88
N THR A 64 13.10 -11.57 -7.57
CA THR A 64 14.51 -11.25 -7.84
C THR A 64 15.08 -10.52 -6.63
N LEU A 65 16.14 -11.08 -6.07
CA LEU A 65 16.75 -10.67 -4.81
C LEU A 65 18.21 -10.30 -5.04
N HIS A 66 18.63 -9.18 -4.48
CA HIS A 66 20.03 -8.79 -4.39
C HIS A 66 20.51 -8.95 -2.94
N THR A 67 21.74 -9.43 -2.75
CA THR A 67 22.33 -9.57 -1.41
C THR A 67 23.74 -8.99 -1.33
N SER A 68 24.00 -8.25 -0.25
CA SER A 68 25.30 -7.64 0.02
C SER A 68 26.27 -8.56 0.77
N ASN A 69 25.77 -9.67 1.33
CA ASN A 69 26.53 -10.58 2.18
C ASN A 69 26.19 -12.03 1.84
N GLN A 70 27.17 -12.93 1.96
CA GLN A 70 26.92 -14.35 1.74
C GLN A 70 25.93 -14.90 2.79
N THR A 71 24.74 -15.32 2.34
CA THR A 71 23.70 -15.89 3.20
C THR A 71 22.99 -17.08 2.53
N LYS A 72 22.43 -17.97 3.35
CA LYS A 72 21.54 -19.07 2.92
C LYS A 72 20.09 -18.85 3.37
N TYR A 73 19.84 -17.71 4.02
CA TYR A 73 18.58 -17.36 4.64
C TYR A 73 18.02 -16.14 3.95
N VAL A 74 16.75 -16.24 3.56
CA VAL A 74 15.92 -15.11 3.13
C VAL A 74 14.79 -15.01 4.13
N TYR A 75 14.48 -13.79 4.56
CA TYR A 75 13.36 -13.51 5.45
C TYR A 75 12.31 -12.75 4.64
N ILE A 76 11.07 -13.22 4.68
CA ILE A 76 9.92 -12.61 4.03
C ILE A 76 8.73 -12.62 4.99
N HIS A 77 7.67 -11.91 4.65
CA HIS A 77 6.38 -12.00 5.33
C HIS A 77 5.44 -12.94 4.56
N SER A 78 4.69 -13.77 5.29
CA SER A 78 3.63 -14.63 4.76
C SER A 78 2.74 -15.09 5.91
N ASP A 79 1.51 -14.59 5.96
CA ASP A 79 0.54 -14.97 7.00
C ASP A 79 0.08 -16.42 6.78
N ALA A 80 0.50 -17.30 7.69
CA ALA A 80 0.22 -18.74 7.62
C ALA A 80 -1.26 -19.09 7.83
N ASN A 81 -2.09 -18.15 8.28
CA ASN A 81 -3.54 -18.35 8.32
C ASN A 81 -4.15 -18.27 6.92
N TYR A 82 -3.51 -17.58 5.99
CA TYR A 82 -4.01 -17.35 4.63
C TYR A 82 -3.23 -18.14 3.59
N ILE A 83 -1.90 -18.08 3.66
CA ILE A 83 -1.01 -18.61 2.63
C ILE A 83 -0.41 -19.93 3.09
N ASN A 84 -0.45 -20.91 2.19
CA ASN A 84 0.28 -22.16 2.31
C ASN A 84 1.30 -22.28 1.17
N ILE A 85 2.59 -22.15 1.50
CA ILE A 85 3.69 -22.28 0.56
C ILE A 85 3.93 -23.77 0.24
N THR A 86 3.83 -24.14 -1.03
CA THR A 86 3.91 -25.53 -1.49
C THR A 86 5.29 -25.91 -2.02
N ALA A 87 6.00 -24.97 -2.64
CA ALA A 87 7.35 -25.19 -3.16
C ALA A 87 8.18 -23.90 -3.14
N ILE A 88 9.49 -24.06 -2.94
CA ILE A 88 10.45 -22.95 -3.01
C ILE A 88 11.73 -23.42 -3.70
N ILE A 89 12.14 -22.71 -4.76
CA ILE A 89 13.34 -23.00 -5.54
C ILE A 89 14.16 -21.71 -5.68
N LEU A 90 15.45 -21.79 -5.35
CA LEU A 90 16.43 -20.73 -5.57
C LEU A 90 17.25 -21.02 -6.84
N ASN A 91 17.37 -20.04 -7.73
CA ASN A 91 18.19 -20.07 -8.95
C ASN A 91 17.99 -21.36 -9.76
N ASP A 92 16.72 -21.74 -9.98
CA ASP A 92 16.23 -22.89 -10.75
C ASP A 92 16.63 -24.31 -10.28
N ASN A 93 17.48 -24.44 -9.25
CA ASN A 93 18.06 -25.74 -8.90
C ASN A 93 18.22 -26.03 -7.41
N ALA A 94 18.16 -25.02 -6.56
CA ALA A 94 18.38 -25.18 -5.13
C ALA A 94 17.04 -25.21 -4.40
N LYS A 95 16.65 -26.40 -3.92
CA LYS A 95 15.47 -26.51 -3.05
C LYS A 95 15.69 -25.71 -1.76
N CYS A 96 14.64 -25.03 -1.34
CA CYS A 96 14.57 -24.30 -0.08
C CYS A 96 13.39 -24.78 0.77
N TYR A 97 13.41 -24.42 2.05
CA TYR A 97 12.37 -24.77 3.01
C TYR A 97 11.95 -23.53 3.80
N ALA A 98 10.64 -23.28 3.86
CA ALA A 98 10.06 -22.25 4.70
C ALA A 98 9.94 -22.73 6.15
N ASN A 99 10.26 -21.85 7.09
CA ASN A 99 10.00 -22.04 8.51
C ASN A 99 9.39 -20.76 9.09
N ASN A 100 8.12 -20.83 9.47
CA ASN A 100 7.41 -19.74 10.13
C ASN A 100 8.10 -19.39 11.45
N LEU A 101 8.21 -18.10 11.73
CA LEU A 101 8.76 -17.55 12.95
C LEU A 101 7.61 -16.97 13.77
N ASP A 102 7.70 -17.05 15.09
CA ASP A 102 6.69 -16.51 16.00
C ASP A 102 6.83 -14.97 16.17
N VAL A 103 7.06 -14.25 15.06
CA VAL A 103 7.26 -12.80 15.00
C VAL A 103 6.70 -12.30 13.67
N ASP A 104 5.69 -11.42 13.72
CA ASP A 104 5.15 -10.62 12.59
C ASP A 104 4.87 -11.39 11.29
N ASP A 105 4.37 -12.62 11.36
CA ASP A 105 4.14 -13.48 10.19
C ASP A 105 5.39 -13.67 9.32
N MET A 106 6.57 -13.55 9.94
CA MET A 106 7.84 -13.68 9.26
C MET A 106 8.16 -15.16 8.99
N VAL A 107 8.61 -15.44 7.78
CA VAL A 107 9.03 -16.76 7.33
C VAL A 107 10.50 -16.73 6.99
N ARG A 108 11.28 -17.61 7.64
CA ARG A 108 12.68 -17.84 7.26
C ARG A 108 12.75 -18.93 6.19
N ILE A 109 13.15 -18.56 4.99
CA ILE A 109 13.45 -19.47 3.90
C ILE A 109 14.91 -19.90 3.99
N SER A 110 15.13 -21.21 4.11
CA SER A 110 16.47 -21.81 4.21
C SER A 110 16.78 -22.63 2.96
N CYS A 111 17.78 -22.19 2.20
CA CYS A 111 18.15 -22.82 0.93
C CYS A 111 19.34 -23.78 1.06
N SER A 112 19.38 -24.80 0.21
CA SER A 112 20.51 -25.76 0.15
C SER A 112 21.81 -25.11 -0.33
N ARG A 113 21.72 -24.01 -1.09
CA ARG A 113 22.84 -23.18 -1.55
C ARG A 113 22.72 -21.76 -0.98
N ALA A 114 23.85 -21.06 -0.91
CA ALA A 114 23.86 -19.64 -0.57
C ALA A 114 23.44 -18.81 -1.78
N LEU A 115 22.85 -17.65 -1.51
CA LEU A 115 22.66 -16.61 -2.50
C LEU A 115 24.03 -16.16 -3.01
N ILE A 116 24.08 -15.78 -4.29
CA ILE A 116 25.27 -15.26 -4.95
C ILE A 116 25.34 -13.77 -4.62
N VAL A 117 26.46 -13.35 -4.05
CA VAL A 117 26.68 -11.96 -3.62
C VAL A 117 26.90 -11.08 -4.83
N ASP A 118 26.31 -9.88 -4.82
CA ASP A 118 26.40 -8.88 -5.90
C ASP A 118 25.88 -9.37 -7.27
N GLU A 119 25.00 -10.38 -7.28
CA GLU A 119 24.29 -10.89 -8.45
C GLU A 119 22.79 -11.03 -8.17
N ASP A 120 21.98 -11.04 -9.22
CA ASP A 120 20.55 -11.32 -9.12
C ASP A 120 20.32 -12.79 -8.75
N ASN A 121 19.52 -13.01 -7.70
CA ASN A 121 19.09 -14.34 -7.28
C ASN A 121 17.58 -14.45 -7.45
N THR A 122 17.08 -15.51 -8.08
CA THR A 122 15.65 -15.74 -8.26
C THR A 122 15.14 -16.73 -7.22
N LEU A 123 14.12 -16.32 -6.47
CA LEU A 123 13.41 -17.16 -5.52
C LEU A 123 11.99 -17.42 -6.04
N ASP A 124 11.80 -18.61 -6.59
CA ASP A 124 10.53 -19.07 -7.13
C ASP A 124 9.72 -19.76 -6.03
N ILE A 125 8.49 -19.28 -5.81
CA ILE A 125 7.60 -19.68 -4.72
C ILE A 125 6.24 -20.06 -5.31
N GLU A 126 5.84 -21.31 -5.13
CA GLU A 126 4.47 -21.76 -5.39
C GLU A 126 3.67 -21.73 -4.09
N PHE A 127 2.42 -21.24 -4.14
CA PHE A 127 1.56 -21.16 -2.98
C PHE A 127 0.08 -21.29 -3.33
N THR A 128 -0.71 -21.66 -2.32
CA THR A 128 -2.17 -21.54 -2.30
C THR A 128 -2.56 -20.51 -1.25
N SER A 129 -3.57 -19.69 -1.49
CA SER A 129 -4.06 -18.73 -0.51
C SER A 129 -5.57 -18.63 -0.52
N LYS A 130 -6.15 -18.20 0.60
CA LYS A 130 -7.59 -17.99 0.76
C LYS A 130 -7.94 -16.51 0.62
N PHE A 131 -9.16 -16.19 0.17
CA PHE A 131 -9.66 -14.82 0.22
C PHE A 131 -9.98 -14.42 1.66
N SER A 132 -9.67 -13.18 2.04
CA SER A 132 -10.29 -12.57 3.21
C SER A 132 -11.77 -12.29 2.93
N VAL A 133 -12.62 -12.45 3.94
CA VAL A 133 -14.08 -12.22 3.81
C VAL A 133 -14.67 -11.41 4.97
N GLU A 134 -13.91 -11.18 6.04
CA GLU A 134 -14.45 -10.61 7.29
C GLU A 134 -13.98 -9.16 7.54
N ASP A 135 -12.74 -8.84 7.20
CA ASP A 135 -12.07 -7.60 7.64
C ASP A 135 -11.63 -6.67 6.50
N GLY A 136 -11.80 -7.08 5.24
CA GLY A 136 -11.50 -6.24 4.08
C GLY A 136 -10.00 -6.01 3.81
N TYR A 137 -9.11 -6.85 4.35
CA TYR A 137 -7.66 -6.75 4.18
C TYR A 137 -7.06 -7.89 3.36
N GLY A 138 -5.90 -7.67 2.76
CA GLY A 138 -5.25 -8.64 1.88
C GLY A 138 -5.95 -8.69 0.53
N LEU A 139 -6.02 -9.88 -0.09
CA LEU A 139 -6.88 -10.09 -1.25
C LEU A 139 -8.22 -10.61 -0.74
N PHE A 140 -9.26 -9.79 -0.79
CA PHE A 140 -10.53 -10.05 -0.14
C PHE A 140 -11.67 -10.13 -1.16
N LYS A 141 -12.71 -10.87 -0.78
CA LYS A 141 -13.93 -11.02 -1.57
C LYS A 141 -15.03 -10.15 -0.98
N SER A 142 -15.58 -9.27 -1.80
CA SER A 142 -16.74 -8.44 -1.50
C SER A 142 -17.85 -8.73 -2.52
N SER A 143 -19.02 -8.14 -2.32
CA SER A 143 -20.10 -8.20 -3.30
C SER A 143 -20.92 -6.93 -3.31
N TYR A 144 -21.61 -6.71 -4.42
CA TYR A 144 -22.62 -5.67 -4.54
C TYR A 144 -23.87 -6.18 -5.24
N VAL A 145 -24.97 -5.46 -5.10
CA VAL A 145 -26.21 -5.78 -5.80
C VAL A 145 -26.35 -4.91 -7.03
N ASP A 146 -26.47 -5.54 -8.21
CA ASP A 146 -26.84 -4.89 -9.45
C ASP A 146 -28.08 -5.54 -10.06
N GLU A 147 -29.12 -4.74 -10.28
CA GLU A 147 -30.43 -5.20 -10.78
C GLU A 147 -31.03 -6.38 -9.98
N GLY A 148 -30.80 -6.41 -8.66
CA GLY A 148 -31.29 -7.49 -7.79
C GLY A 148 -30.50 -8.79 -7.91
N LYS A 149 -29.36 -8.78 -8.60
CA LYS A 149 -28.38 -9.87 -8.62
C LYS A 149 -27.15 -9.47 -7.84
N GLU A 150 -26.68 -10.38 -7.00
CA GLU A 150 -25.38 -10.23 -6.35
C GLU A 150 -24.26 -10.41 -7.37
N GLN A 151 -23.28 -9.52 -7.31
CA GLN A 151 -22.09 -9.49 -8.15
C GLN A 151 -20.88 -9.58 -7.23
N VAL A 152 -20.03 -10.58 -7.46
CA VAL A 152 -18.81 -10.79 -6.68
C VAL A 152 -17.72 -9.85 -7.19
N ILE A 153 -16.94 -9.30 -6.26
CA ILE A 153 -15.72 -8.57 -6.55
C ILE A 153 -14.58 -9.18 -5.72
N ILE A 154 -13.39 -9.26 -6.31
CA ILE A 154 -12.14 -9.48 -5.58
C ILE A 154 -11.34 -8.19 -5.60
N GLU A 155 -10.91 -7.73 -4.43
CA GLU A 155 -10.19 -6.47 -4.24
C GLU A 155 -8.94 -6.69 -3.39
N SER A 156 -7.90 -5.91 -3.65
CA SER A 156 -6.74 -5.79 -2.77
C SER A 156 -6.94 -4.70 -1.73
N ASN A 157 -6.46 -4.93 -0.52
CA ASN A 157 -6.22 -3.87 0.45
C ASN A 157 -5.01 -4.27 1.26
N PHE A 158 -3.84 -3.88 0.76
CA PHE A 158 -2.57 -4.37 1.29
C PHE A 158 -1.95 -3.44 2.34
N LYS A 159 -2.46 -2.22 2.47
CA LYS A 159 -1.96 -1.26 3.45
C LYS A 159 -2.54 -1.53 4.84
N PRO A 160 -1.71 -1.52 5.90
CA PRO A 160 -0.27 -1.29 5.88
C PRO A 160 0.58 -2.53 5.59
N THR A 161 0.22 -3.68 6.14
CA THR A 161 1.07 -4.88 6.18
C THR A 161 0.26 -6.11 5.81
N TYR A 162 -0.61 -5.99 4.81
CA TYR A 162 -1.55 -7.02 4.41
C TYR A 162 -1.27 -7.60 3.02
N ALA A 163 -0.26 -7.11 2.29
CA ALA A 163 0.23 -7.80 1.08
C ALA A 163 0.65 -9.24 1.41
N ARG A 164 1.24 -9.45 2.60
CA ARG A 164 1.63 -10.76 3.15
C ARG A 164 0.48 -11.75 3.38
N ARG A 165 -0.78 -11.33 3.27
CA ARG A 165 -1.96 -12.23 3.27
C ARG A 165 -2.32 -12.71 1.87
N ALA A 166 -1.90 -11.98 0.83
CA ALA A 166 -2.20 -12.29 -0.56
C ALA A 166 -1.09 -13.16 -1.19
N PHE A 167 0.17 -12.78 -1.00
CA PHE A 167 1.33 -13.50 -1.53
C PHE A 167 2.56 -13.31 -0.63
N PRO A 168 3.50 -14.28 -0.59
CA PRO A 168 4.73 -14.13 0.16
C PRO A 168 5.62 -13.01 -0.40
N CYS A 169 6.01 -12.02 0.41
CA CYS A 169 6.80 -10.87 -0.05
C CYS A 169 7.56 -10.19 1.10
N LEU A 170 8.50 -9.29 0.78
CA LEU A 170 9.17 -8.44 1.77
C LEU A 170 8.28 -7.24 2.11
N ASP A 171 7.21 -7.49 2.87
CA ASP A 171 6.11 -6.54 3.13
C ASP A 171 6.47 -5.41 4.15
N GLU A 172 7.49 -4.60 3.84
CA GLU A 172 7.75 -3.31 4.49
C GLU A 172 7.84 -2.20 3.44
N PRO A 173 7.50 -0.94 3.77
CA PRO A 173 7.43 0.15 2.80
C PRO A 173 8.75 0.44 2.07
N ASP A 174 9.91 0.21 2.70
CA ASP A 174 11.22 0.49 2.10
C ASP A 174 11.71 -0.59 1.11
N PHE A 175 11.13 -1.80 1.13
CA PHE A 175 11.47 -2.87 0.18
C PHE A 175 10.71 -2.69 -1.14
N LYS A 176 10.93 -1.54 -1.78
CA LYS A 176 10.35 -1.23 -3.09
C LYS A 176 10.94 -2.13 -4.19
N ALA A 177 10.10 -2.49 -5.14
CA ALA A 177 10.51 -3.22 -6.35
C ALA A 177 9.45 -3.02 -7.45
N SER A 178 9.81 -3.34 -8.69
CA SER A 178 8.84 -3.45 -9.78
C SER A 178 8.07 -4.76 -9.69
N PHE A 179 6.81 -4.73 -10.12
CA PHE A 179 5.93 -5.89 -10.19
C PHE A 179 5.50 -6.14 -11.64
N ALA A 180 5.77 -7.34 -12.15
CA ALA A 180 5.03 -7.91 -13.26
C ALA A 180 3.85 -8.68 -12.70
N VAL A 181 2.64 -8.36 -13.17
CA VAL A 181 1.41 -9.03 -12.71
C VAL A 181 0.73 -9.73 -13.87
N GLU A 182 0.42 -11.00 -13.66
CA GLU A 182 -0.38 -11.83 -14.55
C GLU A 182 -1.51 -12.50 -13.77
N ILE A 183 -2.74 -12.38 -14.27
CA ILE A 183 -3.91 -12.96 -13.61
C ILE A 183 -4.68 -13.80 -14.62
N THR A 184 -4.87 -15.08 -14.28
CA THR A 184 -5.75 -16.00 -15.00
C THR A 184 -7.11 -16.03 -14.30
N HIS A 185 -8.17 -15.64 -15.01
CA HIS A 185 -9.52 -15.44 -14.48
C HIS A 185 -10.62 -15.84 -15.48
N PRO A 186 -11.88 -16.01 -15.05
CA PRO A 186 -12.98 -16.26 -15.98
C PRO A 186 -13.23 -15.07 -16.92
N LYS A 187 -13.59 -15.35 -18.18
CA LYS A 187 -13.82 -14.35 -19.25
C LYS A 187 -14.94 -13.34 -18.94
N ALA A 188 -15.82 -13.66 -18.00
CA ALA A 188 -16.91 -12.78 -17.59
C ALA A 188 -16.43 -11.62 -16.68
N TYR A 189 -15.22 -11.71 -16.15
CA TYR A 189 -14.63 -10.71 -15.28
C TYR A 189 -13.55 -9.92 -16.01
N ASN A 190 -13.47 -8.62 -15.69
CA ASN A 190 -12.37 -7.74 -16.02
C ASN A 190 -11.37 -7.72 -14.87
N VAL A 191 -10.09 -7.53 -15.19
CA VAL A 191 -9.02 -7.38 -14.20
C VAL A 191 -8.31 -6.07 -14.44
N ILE A 192 -8.09 -5.33 -13.36
CA ILE A 192 -7.40 -4.04 -13.36
C ILE A 192 -6.32 -4.10 -12.28
N SER A 193 -5.17 -3.50 -12.56
CA SER A 193 -4.05 -3.36 -11.63
C SER A 193 -3.42 -1.98 -11.80
N ASN A 194 -2.24 -1.73 -11.22
CA ASN A 194 -1.60 -0.41 -11.24
C ASN A 194 -1.13 0.03 -12.63
N SER A 195 -0.81 -0.93 -13.51
CA SER A 195 -0.24 -0.68 -14.84
C SER A 195 -1.20 -1.09 -15.97
N PRO A 196 -1.02 -0.56 -17.19
CA PRO A 196 -1.82 -0.95 -18.36
C PRO A 196 -1.77 -2.45 -18.70
N ALA A 197 -2.87 -3.00 -19.21
CA ALA A 197 -2.89 -4.38 -19.71
C ALA A 197 -2.24 -4.49 -21.11
N ILE A 198 -1.24 -5.37 -21.27
CA ILE A 198 -0.53 -5.60 -22.56
C ILE A 198 -1.17 -6.72 -23.37
N LEU A 199 -1.56 -7.82 -22.70
CA LEU A 199 -1.95 -9.05 -23.36
C LEU A 199 -3.15 -9.68 -22.65
N THR A 200 -4.20 -9.96 -23.43
CA THR A 200 -5.30 -10.83 -23.02
C THR A 200 -5.28 -12.08 -23.89
N ASN A 201 -4.55 -13.11 -23.44
CA ASN A 201 -4.46 -14.37 -24.17
C ASN A 201 -5.64 -15.27 -23.81
N LYS A 202 -6.43 -15.64 -24.81
CA LYS A 202 -7.44 -16.70 -24.66
C LYS A 202 -6.72 -18.04 -24.57
N ILE A 203 -6.64 -18.62 -23.37
CA ILE A 203 -6.22 -20.01 -23.21
C ILE A 203 -7.26 -20.89 -23.94
N SER A 204 -6.77 -21.82 -24.76
CA SER A 204 -7.60 -22.76 -25.51
C SER A 204 -7.89 -24.02 -24.68
N ASP A 205 -8.68 -23.85 -23.64
CA ASP A 205 -9.58 -24.82 -23.00
C ASP A 205 -10.17 -24.10 -21.78
N ASP A 206 -11.48 -24.23 -21.57
CA ASP A 206 -12.26 -23.62 -20.49
C ASP A 206 -12.46 -22.09 -20.56
N ASP A 207 -13.51 -21.60 -19.90
CA ASP A 207 -13.99 -20.21 -19.89
C ASP A 207 -13.03 -19.19 -19.23
N LEU A 208 -11.73 -19.47 -19.24
CA LEU A 208 -10.67 -18.67 -18.63
C LEU A 208 -9.90 -17.84 -19.67
N THR A 209 -9.33 -16.74 -19.21
CA THR A 209 -8.43 -15.86 -19.95
C THR A 209 -7.33 -15.38 -19.01
N THR A 210 -6.18 -15.05 -19.57
CA THR A 210 -5.07 -14.50 -18.79
C THR A 210 -4.84 -13.05 -19.21
N THR A 211 -4.87 -12.15 -18.24
CA THR A 211 -4.58 -10.72 -18.40
C THR A 211 -3.20 -10.44 -17.80
N LYS A 212 -2.28 -9.94 -18.64
CA LYS A 212 -0.94 -9.53 -18.23
C LYS A 212 -0.81 -8.01 -18.32
N PHE A 213 -0.22 -7.41 -17.29
CA PHE A 213 0.03 -5.98 -17.18
C PHE A 213 1.47 -5.60 -17.53
N GLU A 214 1.69 -4.32 -17.85
CA GLU A 214 3.01 -3.71 -17.89
C GLU A 214 3.64 -3.74 -16.50
N ASP A 215 4.97 -3.79 -16.46
CA ASP A 215 5.69 -3.78 -15.19
C ASP A 215 5.41 -2.46 -14.48
N THR A 216 5.16 -2.51 -13.18
CA THR A 216 5.02 -1.28 -12.38
C THR A 216 6.36 -0.54 -12.30
N PRO A 217 6.35 0.77 -12.02
CA PRO A 217 7.53 1.41 -11.43
C PRO A 217 7.89 0.75 -10.08
N GLU A 218 9.03 1.14 -9.51
CA GLU A 218 9.41 0.68 -8.17
C GLU A 218 8.40 1.19 -7.12
N ILE A 219 7.56 0.29 -6.62
CA ILE A 219 6.53 0.57 -5.62
C ILE A 219 6.74 -0.29 -4.37
N SER A 220 6.24 0.19 -3.24
CA SER A 220 6.17 -0.60 -2.01
C SER A 220 5.10 -1.71 -2.16
N PRO A 221 5.26 -2.89 -1.55
CA PRO A 221 4.30 -4.00 -1.70
C PRO A 221 2.85 -3.63 -1.35
N TYR A 222 2.65 -2.75 -0.37
CA TYR A 222 1.32 -2.31 0.05
C TYR A 222 0.57 -1.46 -1.01
N LEU A 223 1.27 -0.94 -2.02
CA LEU A 223 0.70 -0.13 -3.10
C LEU A 223 0.26 -0.98 -4.30
N LEU A 224 0.59 -2.28 -4.33
CA LEU A 224 0.11 -3.14 -5.40
C LEU A 224 -1.41 -3.27 -5.29
N ASP A 225 -2.12 -3.01 -6.38
CA ASP A 225 -3.56 -3.10 -6.43
C ASP A 225 -4.03 -4.11 -7.48
N ILE A 226 -5.05 -4.88 -7.13
CA ILE A 226 -5.70 -5.89 -7.97
C ILE A 226 -7.21 -5.79 -7.76
N LEU A 227 -7.93 -5.58 -8.85
CA LEU A 227 -9.39 -5.60 -8.88
C LEU A 227 -9.88 -6.59 -9.92
N ILE A 228 -10.72 -7.54 -9.52
CA ILE A 228 -11.43 -8.47 -10.40
C ILE A 228 -12.92 -8.27 -10.23
N SER A 229 -13.60 -7.80 -11.28
CA SER A 229 -15.01 -7.43 -11.21
C SER A 229 -15.73 -7.58 -12.56
N GLN A 230 -17.06 -7.47 -12.56
CA GLN A 230 -17.87 -7.37 -13.79
C GLN A 230 -18.19 -5.92 -14.17
N LEU A 231 -17.48 -4.95 -13.59
CA LEU A 231 -17.66 -3.53 -13.94
C LEU A 231 -17.22 -3.29 -15.37
N GLN A 232 -17.83 -2.28 -16.00
CA GLN A 232 -17.53 -1.89 -17.37
C GLN A 232 -16.77 -0.57 -17.38
N GLU A 233 -15.84 -0.46 -18.31
CA GLU A 233 -15.22 0.82 -18.66
C GLU A 233 -16.30 1.77 -19.17
N ALA A 234 -16.38 2.97 -18.59
CA ALA A 234 -17.30 4.00 -19.01
C ALA A 234 -16.75 4.73 -20.24
N GLU A 235 -17.62 5.02 -21.22
CA GLU A 235 -17.25 5.82 -22.39
C GLU A 235 -16.90 7.26 -21.96
N THR A 236 -15.62 7.63 -22.09
CA THR A 236 -15.13 9.01 -22.01
C THR A 236 -15.10 9.62 -23.42
N LEU A 237 -15.15 10.96 -23.55
CA LEU A 237 -15.14 11.60 -24.87
C LEU A 237 -13.73 11.54 -25.48
N GLU A 238 -13.62 11.06 -26.73
CA GLU A 238 -12.36 10.82 -27.46
C GLU A 238 -11.50 12.08 -27.73
N GLU A 239 -11.99 13.31 -27.50
CA GLU A 239 -11.29 14.52 -27.96
C GLU A 239 -10.04 14.88 -27.14
N ASP A 240 -9.88 14.33 -25.94
CA ASP A 240 -8.65 14.45 -25.16
C ASP A 240 -8.10 13.04 -24.95
N SER A 241 -6.82 12.81 -25.23
CA SER A 241 -6.13 11.59 -24.83
C SER A 241 -6.17 11.50 -23.31
N VAL A 242 -7.16 10.80 -22.78
CA VAL A 242 -7.42 10.74 -21.35
C VAL A 242 -6.46 9.72 -20.72
N ASP A 243 -5.51 10.17 -19.90
CA ASP A 243 -4.51 9.33 -19.19
C ASP A 243 -5.13 8.52 -18.02
N PHE A 244 -6.44 8.30 -18.03
CA PHE A 244 -7.18 7.54 -17.02
C PHE A 244 -8.41 6.83 -17.61
N LYS A 245 -8.89 5.81 -16.89
CA LYS A 245 -10.13 5.07 -17.19
C LYS A 245 -11.05 5.05 -15.99
N ILE A 246 -12.37 5.05 -16.24
CA ILE A 246 -13.38 4.89 -15.19
C ILE A 246 -14.09 3.55 -15.36
N PHE A 247 -14.16 2.75 -14.30
CA PHE A 247 -14.93 1.52 -14.26
C PHE A 247 -16.14 1.65 -13.32
N THR A 248 -17.31 1.25 -13.80
CA THR A 248 -18.56 1.35 -13.04
C THR A 248 -19.59 0.34 -13.55
N ARG A 249 -20.76 0.28 -12.91
CA ARG A 249 -21.88 -0.54 -13.39
C ARG A 249 -22.43 0.03 -14.70
N SER A 250 -22.80 -0.86 -15.61
CA SER A 250 -23.26 -0.51 -16.96
C SER A 250 -24.33 0.58 -17.03
N LYS A 251 -25.25 0.64 -16.05
CA LYS A 251 -26.36 1.60 -16.02
C LYS A 251 -26.00 3.02 -15.63
N VAL A 252 -24.88 3.22 -14.93
CA VAL A 252 -24.49 4.52 -14.39
C VAL A 252 -23.25 5.10 -15.08
N THR A 253 -22.79 4.47 -16.15
CA THR A 253 -21.70 4.96 -17.03
C THR A 253 -21.95 6.40 -17.49
N SER A 254 -23.20 6.78 -17.76
CA SER A 254 -23.52 8.16 -18.15
C SER A 254 -23.20 9.23 -17.09
N LEU A 255 -23.12 8.84 -15.80
CA LEU A 255 -22.84 9.74 -14.68
C LEU A 255 -21.33 10.04 -14.52
N THR A 256 -20.48 9.37 -15.30
CA THR A 256 -19.03 9.60 -15.28
C THR A 256 -18.60 10.77 -16.18
N LYS A 257 -19.51 11.29 -17.01
CA LYS A 257 -19.16 12.29 -18.04
C LYS A 257 -18.61 13.58 -17.46
N THR A 258 -19.27 14.17 -16.46
CA THR A 258 -18.79 15.41 -15.82
C THR A 258 -17.49 15.16 -15.06
N VAL A 259 -17.41 14.00 -14.40
CA VAL A 259 -16.26 13.53 -13.64
C VAL A 259 -15.03 13.50 -14.53
N ALA A 260 -15.15 12.82 -15.67
CA ALA A 260 -14.07 12.66 -16.62
C ALA A 260 -13.74 13.98 -17.33
N ASN A 261 -14.73 14.59 -17.96
CA ASN A 261 -14.51 15.71 -18.88
C ASN A 261 -14.30 17.07 -18.17
N THR A 262 -14.48 17.14 -16.85
CA THR A 262 -14.36 18.41 -16.10
C THR A 262 -13.53 18.28 -14.85
N TYR A 263 -13.90 17.39 -13.91
CA TYR A 263 -13.25 17.37 -12.60
C TYR A 263 -11.84 16.82 -12.68
N TYR A 264 -11.65 15.66 -13.30
CA TYR A 264 -10.35 14.99 -13.36
C TYR A 264 -9.27 15.88 -14.00
N HIS A 265 -9.51 16.38 -15.23
CA HIS A 265 -8.53 17.17 -15.96
C HIS A 265 -8.12 18.44 -15.21
N LYS A 266 -9.09 19.15 -14.61
CA LYS A 266 -8.79 20.35 -13.82
C LYS A 266 -8.00 20.03 -12.55
N ILE A 267 -8.33 18.92 -11.87
CA ILE A 267 -7.60 18.48 -10.67
C ILE A 267 -6.16 18.15 -11.04
N ILE A 268 -5.92 17.35 -12.08
CA ILE A 268 -4.56 17.02 -12.53
C ILE A 268 -3.80 18.28 -12.95
N GLU A 269 -4.40 19.19 -13.72
CA GLU A 269 -3.76 20.46 -14.11
C GLU A 269 -3.32 21.28 -12.88
N LYS A 270 -4.15 21.33 -11.84
CA LYS A 270 -3.82 22.04 -10.59
C LYS A 270 -2.80 21.29 -9.73
N LEU A 271 -2.80 19.96 -9.74
CA LEU A 271 -1.77 19.14 -9.09
C LEU A 271 -0.43 19.33 -9.78
N ASP A 272 -0.35 19.18 -11.09
CA ASP A 272 0.85 19.43 -11.92
C ASP A 272 1.45 20.81 -11.64
N SER A 273 0.59 21.83 -11.64
CA SER A 273 1.00 23.21 -11.35
C SER A 273 1.49 23.39 -9.91
N TYR A 274 0.94 22.64 -8.96
CA TYR A 274 1.29 22.73 -7.54
C TYR A 274 2.60 21.99 -7.24
N THR A 275 2.75 20.77 -7.75
CA THR A 275 3.91 19.89 -7.53
C THR A 275 5.10 20.33 -8.37
N GLY A 276 4.85 20.98 -9.52
CA GLY A 276 5.88 21.29 -10.51
C GLY A 276 6.38 20.06 -11.26
N VAL A 277 5.73 18.91 -11.10
CA VAL A 277 6.05 17.65 -11.75
C VAL A 277 4.78 17.16 -12.45
N PRO A 278 4.72 17.22 -13.80
CA PRO A 278 3.57 16.76 -14.56
C PRO A 278 3.21 15.30 -14.26
N TYR A 279 1.91 14.98 -14.20
CA TYR A 279 1.40 13.63 -13.98
C TYR A 279 2.01 12.61 -14.95
N GLN A 280 2.11 12.98 -16.23
CA GLN A 280 2.70 12.15 -17.29
C GLN A 280 4.19 11.80 -17.07
N ASN A 281 4.87 12.51 -16.16
CA ASN A 281 6.26 12.24 -15.80
C ASN A 281 6.40 11.36 -14.54
N LEU A 282 5.30 10.99 -13.87
CA LEU A 282 5.32 10.19 -12.64
C LEU A 282 5.50 8.68 -12.86
N ASN A 283 5.74 8.26 -14.12
CA ASN A 283 5.91 6.90 -14.65
C ASN A 283 4.71 6.43 -15.49
N GLU A 284 4.89 5.31 -16.19
CA GLU A 284 4.00 4.72 -17.21
C GLU A 284 2.69 4.12 -16.63
N THR A 285 2.17 4.66 -15.54
CA THR A 285 0.94 4.17 -14.89
C THR A 285 -0.30 4.89 -15.40
N GLU A 286 -1.27 4.13 -15.90
CA GLU A 286 -2.61 4.62 -16.24
C GLU A 286 -3.44 4.72 -14.94
N SER A 287 -4.15 5.83 -14.74
CA SER A 287 -5.02 6.00 -13.57
C SER A 287 -6.35 5.27 -13.77
N TYR A 288 -6.75 4.40 -12.85
CA TYR A 288 -8.01 3.68 -12.87
C TYR A 288 -8.91 4.15 -11.75
N LEU A 289 -10.06 4.76 -12.08
CA LEU A 289 -11.05 5.21 -11.11
C LEU A 289 -12.23 4.24 -11.12
N VAL A 290 -12.53 3.63 -9.98
CA VAL A 290 -13.54 2.58 -9.87
C VAL A 290 -14.67 3.05 -8.98
N ALA A 291 -15.90 3.11 -9.51
CA ALA A 291 -17.10 3.41 -8.74
C ALA A 291 -17.78 2.12 -8.29
N LEU A 292 -17.84 1.92 -6.97
CA LEU A 292 -18.45 0.75 -6.33
C LEU A 292 -19.71 1.14 -5.53
N PRO A 293 -20.85 0.44 -5.75
CA PRO A 293 -22.05 0.63 -4.94
C PRO A 293 -21.90 -0.01 -3.55
N ASP A 294 -22.55 0.57 -2.54
CA ASP A 294 -22.53 0.09 -1.15
C ASP A 294 -21.13 -0.16 -0.57
N TYR A 295 -20.13 0.51 -1.13
CA TYR A 295 -18.73 0.36 -0.78
C TYR A 295 -18.43 1.01 0.58
N SER A 296 -17.84 0.27 1.52
CA SER A 296 -17.46 0.78 2.84
C SER A 296 -15.96 1.01 3.00
N GLU A 297 -15.16 0.30 2.20
CA GLU A 297 -13.71 0.39 2.18
C GLU A 297 -13.26 1.50 1.24
N THR A 298 -12.02 1.95 1.32
CA THR A 298 -11.43 2.80 0.29
C THR A 298 -10.09 2.21 -0.12
N MET A 299 -10.08 1.43 -1.20
CA MET A 299 -8.86 0.89 -1.81
C MET A 299 -8.18 1.93 -2.70
N GLY A 300 -6.87 1.81 -2.79
CA GLY A 300 -6.10 2.38 -3.88
C GLY A 300 -5.42 3.69 -3.52
N ASP A 301 -4.09 3.62 -3.49
CA ASP A 301 -3.17 4.72 -3.19
C ASP A 301 -2.21 5.03 -4.36
N PHE A 302 -2.19 4.21 -5.43
CA PHE A 302 -1.32 4.43 -6.59
C PHE A 302 -1.83 3.72 -7.85
N GLY A 303 -2.13 4.44 -8.93
CA GLY A 303 -2.57 3.87 -10.21
C GLY A 303 -4.01 3.35 -10.23
N LEU A 304 -4.51 2.74 -9.16
CA LEU A 304 -5.90 2.29 -9.04
C LEU A 304 -6.55 2.96 -7.83
N PHE A 305 -7.75 3.49 -8.01
CA PHE A 305 -8.48 4.24 -6.99
C PHE A 305 -9.95 3.79 -6.94
N ALA A 306 -10.34 3.10 -5.87
CA ALA A 306 -11.74 2.76 -5.64
C ALA A 306 -12.47 3.85 -4.86
N TYR A 307 -13.72 4.09 -5.25
CA TYR A 307 -14.62 5.10 -4.71
C TYR A 307 -15.99 4.48 -4.44
N ARG A 308 -16.69 5.00 -3.43
CA ARG A 308 -18.15 4.87 -3.39
C ARG A 308 -18.74 5.56 -4.60
N GLU A 309 -19.84 5.04 -5.15
CA GLU A 309 -20.55 5.70 -6.25
C GLU A 309 -20.88 7.17 -5.92
N THR A 310 -21.25 7.47 -4.67
CA THR A 310 -21.54 8.84 -4.20
C THR A 310 -20.33 9.77 -4.17
N ASP A 311 -19.12 9.22 -4.16
CA ASP A 311 -17.87 9.97 -4.05
C ASP A 311 -17.15 10.09 -5.41
N LEU A 312 -17.72 9.51 -6.47
CA LEU A 312 -17.16 9.59 -7.82
C LEU A 312 -18.18 10.04 -8.87
N LEU A 313 -19.43 9.57 -8.83
CA LEU A 313 -20.41 9.80 -9.90
C LEU A 313 -21.18 11.12 -9.73
N ASP A 314 -21.46 11.81 -10.84
CA ASP A 314 -22.18 13.09 -10.85
C ASP A 314 -23.46 13.01 -11.71
N GLU A 315 -24.62 13.24 -11.08
CA GLU A 315 -25.95 13.29 -11.73
C GLU A 315 -26.42 14.73 -12.07
N GLY A 316 -25.49 15.68 -12.17
CA GLY A 316 -25.77 17.06 -12.60
C GLY A 316 -26.66 17.80 -11.60
N ASP A 317 -27.82 18.29 -12.06
CA ASP A 317 -28.75 19.08 -11.24
C ASP A 317 -29.32 18.33 -10.01
N LYS A 318 -29.17 17.00 -9.95
CA LYS A 318 -29.57 16.18 -8.81
C LYS A 318 -28.45 16.01 -7.78
N THR A 319 -27.20 16.26 -8.16
CA THR A 319 -26.06 16.24 -7.26
C THR A 319 -26.13 17.46 -6.34
N THR A 320 -26.25 17.23 -5.03
CA THR A 320 -26.25 18.34 -4.06
C THR A 320 -24.90 19.06 -4.05
N ALA A 321 -24.88 20.33 -3.63
CA ALA A 321 -23.63 21.08 -3.49
C ALA A 321 -22.63 20.36 -2.58
N ARG A 322 -23.10 19.69 -1.52
CA ARG A 322 -22.22 18.91 -0.64
C ARG A 322 -21.66 17.67 -1.35
N ALA A 323 -22.49 16.92 -2.07
CA ALA A 323 -22.02 15.77 -2.83
C ALA A 323 -20.99 16.17 -3.90
N LYS A 324 -21.20 17.30 -4.60
CA LYS A 324 -20.22 17.85 -5.55
C LYS A 324 -18.88 18.16 -4.86
N GLN A 325 -18.91 18.77 -3.67
CA GLN A 325 -17.70 19.01 -2.88
C GLN A 325 -16.98 17.70 -2.52
N ASP A 326 -17.74 16.70 -2.03
CA ASP A 326 -17.18 15.42 -1.63
C ASP A 326 -16.56 14.65 -2.82
N ILE A 327 -17.18 14.70 -4.02
CA ILE A 327 -16.64 14.11 -5.25
C ILE A 327 -15.28 14.73 -5.61
N ILE A 328 -15.23 16.05 -5.77
CA ILE A 328 -14.02 16.76 -6.22
C ILE A 328 -12.91 16.64 -5.15
N ALA A 329 -13.27 16.74 -3.87
CA ALA A 329 -12.31 16.61 -2.76
C ALA A 329 -11.75 15.19 -2.62
N THR A 330 -12.58 14.16 -2.73
CA THR A 330 -12.12 12.77 -2.64
C THR A 330 -11.24 12.40 -3.83
N MET A 331 -11.60 12.86 -5.03
CA MET A 331 -10.77 12.68 -6.21
C MET A 331 -9.41 13.38 -6.06
N ALA A 332 -9.40 14.65 -5.62
CA ALA A 332 -8.14 15.37 -5.39
C ALA A 332 -7.27 14.72 -4.31
N TYR A 333 -7.88 14.17 -3.25
CA TYR A 333 -7.17 13.40 -2.21
C TYR A 333 -6.47 12.18 -2.81
N LYS A 334 -7.22 11.33 -3.52
CA LYS A 334 -6.71 10.09 -4.10
C LYS A 334 -5.65 10.34 -5.17
N LEU A 335 -5.90 11.26 -6.11
CA LEU A 335 -4.92 11.61 -7.15
C LEU A 335 -3.67 12.29 -6.59
N SER A 336 -3.73 12.93 -5.41
CA SER A 336 -2.52 13.46 -4.76
C SER A 336 -1.56 12.35 -4.33
N HIS A 337 -2.05 11.13 -4.09
CA HIS A 337 -1.21 10.01 -3.68
C HIS A 337 -0.29 9.50 -4.77
N GLU A 338 -0.59 9.76 -6.04
CA GLU A 338 0.32 9.50 -7.17
C GLU A 338 1.71 10.10 -6.92
N TRP A 339 1.75 11.35 -6.44
CA TRP A 339 3.00 12.00 -6.02
C TRP A 339 3.41 11.60 -4.59
N TYR A 340 2.48 11.71 -3.64
CA TYR A 340 2.76 11.65 -2.20
C TYR A 340 2.16 10.39 -1.56
N GLY A 341 2.98 9.37 -1.36
CA GLY A 341 2.57 8.05 -0.92
C GLY A 341 2.81 6.98 -1.98
N GLY A 342 2.74 7.36 -3.25
CA GLY A 342 3.18 6.59 -4.42
C GLY A 342 4.66 6.80 -4.72
N VAL A 343 4.98 7.75 -5.60
CA VAL A 343 6.36 8.03 -6.04
C VAL A 343 7.28 8.34 -4.85
N VAL A 344 6.88 9.28 -3.99
CA VAL A 344 7.59 9.58 -2.75
C VAL A 344 6.83 8.98 -1.58
N ALA A 345 7.43 8.00 -0.89
CA ALA A 345 6.84 7.33 0.26
C ALA A 345 7.80 7.35 1.45
N THR A 346 7.24 7.22 2.66
CA THR A 346 8.03 7.07 3.89
C THR A 346 8.88 5.81 3.89
N LYS A 347 10.05 5.85 4.54
CA LYS A 347 10.90 4.68 4.79
C LYS A 347 10.24 3.69 5.75
N TRP A 348 9.51 4.19 6.74
CA TRP A 348 8.82 3.37 7.74
C TRP A 348 7.53 4.03 8.23
N TRP A 349 6.64 3.22 8.81
CA TRP A 349 5.33 3.67 9.29
C TRP A 349 5.40 4.73 10.39
N SER A 350 6.56 4.91 11.04
CA SER A 350 6.80 5.96 12.04
C SER A 350 6.52 7.37 11.53
N ASP A 351 6.65 7.59 10.22
CA ASP A 351 6.55 8.88 9.55
C ASP A 351 5.49 8.91 8.44
N VAL A 352 4.60 7.91 8.40
CA VAL A 352 3.55 7.78 7.38
C VAL A 352 2.60 8.99 7.32
N TRP A 353 2.52 9.75 8.41
CA TRP A 353 1.75 10.99 8.45
C TRP A 353 2.14 11.93 7.31
N ALA A 354 3.40 11.93 6.85
CA ALA A 354 3.86 12.82 5.79
C ALA A 354 3.18 12.54 4.44
N ASN A 355 2.98 11.25 4.09
CA ASN A 355 2.26 10.86 2.88
C ASN A 355 0.81 11.39 2.94
N GLU A 356 0.13 11.07 4.04
CA GLU A 356 -1.31 11.28 4.22
C GLU A 356 -1.68 12.73 4.51
N ALA A 357 -0.80 13.47 5.19
CA ALA A 357 -1.00 14.88 5.52
C ALA A 357 -0.95 15.77 4.28
N VAL A 358 -0.07 15.46 3.33
CA VAL A 358 0.01 16.23 2.08
C VAL A 358 -1.26 16.00 1.26
N ALA A 359 -1.67 14.74 1.06
CA ALA A 359 -2.93 14.42 0.39
C ALA A 359 -4.14 15.05 1.11
N THR A 360 -4.20 14.98 2.44
CA THR A 360 -5.26 15.63 3.26
C THR A 360 -5.26 17.15 3.11
N TYR A 361 -4.10 17.78 2.96
CA TYR A 361 -4.02 19.22 2.73
C TYR A 361 -4.47 19.60 1.30
N LEU A 362 -4.03 18.84 0.30
CA LEU A 362 -4.39 19.05 -1.11
C LEU A 362 -5.86 18.76 -1.41
N LYS A 363 -6.49 17.84 -0.67
CA LYS A 363 -7.94 17.59 -0.67
C LYS A 363 -8.79 18.86 -0.55
N TYR A 364 -8.30 19.89 0.13
CA TYR A 364 -9.02 21.16 0.26
C TYR A 364 -8.46 22.23 -0.68
N LEU A 365 -7.13 22.32 -0.80
CA LEU A 365 -6.49 23.36 -1.59
C LEU A 365 -6.72 23.22 -3.09
N ILE A 366 -6.67 21.99 -3.63
CA ILE A 366 -6.76 21.76 -5.07
C ILE A 366 -8.19 21.98 -5.57
N PRO A 367 -9.23 21.38 -4.97
CA PRO A 367 -10.62 21.65 -5.38
C PRO A 367 -11.03 23.12 -5.31
N ASP A 368 -10.54 23.86 -4.31
CA ASP A 368 -10.80 25.30 -4.17
C ASP A 368 -10.24 26.11 -5.36
N LYS A 369 -9.14 25.65 -5.97
CA LYS A 369 -8.60 26.22 -7.22
C LYS A 369 -9.32 25.74 -8.49
N VAL A 370 -10.09 24.66 -8.39
CA VAL A 370 -10.91 24.12 -9.49
C VAL A 370 -12.26 24.85 -9.54
N ASP A 371 -12.83 25.15 -8.39
CA ASP A 371 -14.12 25.83 -8.21
C ASP A 371 -14.09 26.67 -6.91
N GLU A 372 -13.74 27.95 -7.03
CA GLU A 372 -13.60 28.88 -5.89
C GLU A 372 -14.93 29.12 -5.16
N GLU A 373 -16.09 28.87 -5.80
CA GLU A 373 -17.41 29.04 -5.17
C GLU A 373 -17.65 28.00 -4.05
N LEU A 374 -16.85 26.92 -3.99
CA LEU A 374 -16.96 25.90 -2.96
C LEU A 374 -16.33 26.32 -1.63
N GLU A 375 -15.43 27.31 -1.64
CA GLU A 375 -14.69 27.82 -0.49
C GLU A 375 -14.06 26.72 0.39
N LEU A 376 -13.54 25.65 -0.21
CA LEU A 376 -13.03 24.48 0.51
C LEU A 376 -11.82 24.82 1.38
N THR A 377 -11.01 25.80 1.00
CA THR A 377 -9.90 26.28 1.86
C THR A 377 -10.42 26.90 3.18
N ASN A 378 -11.58 27.57 3.16
CA ASN A 378 -12.22 28.08 4.38
C ASN A 378 -12.76 26.93 5.24
N GLN A 379 -13.37 25.93 4.59
CA GLN A 379 -13.92 24.75 5.27
C GLN A 379 -12.85 23.94 6.01
N PHE A 380 -11.59 23.93 5.52
CA PHE A 380 -10.46 23.27 6.20
C PHE A 380 -10.34 23.64 7.68
N LEU A 381 -10.62 24.91 8.04
CA LEU A 381 -10.52 25.35 9.44
C LEU A 381 -11.48 24.57 10.34
N LEU A 382 -12.73 24.39 9.90
CA LEU A 382 -13.79 23.74 10.66
C LEU A 382 -13.68 22.22 10.58
N GLU A 383 -13.42 21.70 9.38
CA GLU A 383 -13.46 20.26 9.12
C GLU A 383 -12.19 19.53 9.54
N VAL A 384 -11.04 20.20 9.51
CA VAL A 384 -9.72 19.62 9.80
C VAL A 384 -9.15 20.23 11.07
N SER A 385 -8.77 21.51 11.05
CA SER A 385 -7.97 22.11 12.14
C SER A 385 -8.67 22.09 13.50
N GLN A 386 -9.93 22.49 13.59
CA GLN A 386 -10.67 22.47 14.86
C GLN A 386 -10.87 21.06 15.42
N LYS A 387 -11.21 20.09 14.55
CA LYS A 387 -11.37 18.68 14.96
C LYS A 387 -10.06 18.10 15.46
N THR A 388 -8.95 18.38 14.76
CA THR A 388 -7.62 17.96 15.19
C THR A 388 -7.24 18.54 16.54
N LEU A 389 -7.45 19.84 16.77
CA LEU A 389 -7.11 20.47 18.06
C LEU A 389 -7.86 19.81 19.22
N GLN A 390 -9.11 19.44 19.01
CA GLN A 390 -9.89 18.70 20.01
C GLN A 390 -9.30 17.31 20.26
N HIS A 391 -8.92 16.58 19.21
CA HIS A 391 -8.32 15.25 19.34
C HIS A 391 -6.92 15.32 20.00
N ASP A 392 -6.10 16.29 19.62
CA ASP A 392 -4.73 16.43 20.10
C ASP A 392 -4.65 16.96 21.54
N ALA A 393 -5.77 17.42 22.11
CA ALA A 393 -5.88 17.79 23.52
C ALA A 393 -6.05 16.58 24.45
N TYR A 394 -6.31 15.38 23.93
CA TYR A 394 -6.40 14.17 24.75
C TYR A 394 -5.03 13.67 25.19
N SER A 395 -4.96 13.08 26.39
CA SER A 395 -3.72 12.53 26.95
C SER A 395 -3.15 11.33 26.20
N PHE A 396 -3.96 10.69 25.35
CA PHE A 396 -3.55 9.56 24.52
C PHE A 396 -3.10 9.98 23.11
N ALA A 397 -3.19 11.26 22.76
CA ALA A 397 -2.74 11.77 21.47
C ALA A 397 -1.25 11.49 21.27
N GLN A 398 -0.89 11.07 20.06
CA GLN A 398 0.48 10.66 19.74
C GLN A 398 1.24 11.77 19.00
N PRO A 399 2.58 11.79 19.10
CA PRO A 399 3.38 12.59 18.18
C PRO A 399 3.21 12.06 16.75
N LEU A 400 3.32 12.94 15.76
CA LEU A 400 3.24 12.57 14.34
C LEU A 400 4.35 11.58 13.97
N SER A 401 5.60 11.97 14.20
CA SER A 401 6.78 11.11 14.05
C SER A 401 7.11 10.38 15.35
N SER A 402 7.50 9.11 15.25
CA SER A 402 8.05 8.30 16.36
C SER A 402 9.42 7.74 15.99
N LYS A 403 10.16 7.17 16.94
CA LYS A 403 11.35 6.38 16.58
C LYS A 403 10.90 5.08 15.92
N GLU A 404 11.63 4.63 14.89
CA GLU A 404 11.31 3.36 14.22
C GLU A 404 11.29 2.17 15.19
N SER A 405 12.20 2.15 16.18
CA SER A 405 12.26 1.11 17.21
C SER A 405 11.00 0.98 18.06
N ASP A 406 10.19 2.04 18.13
CA ASP A 406 8.96 2.09 18.92
C ASP A 406 7.74 1.60 18.11
N ILE A 407 7.90 1.45 16.78
CA ILE A 407 6.88 0.99 15.84
C ILE A 407 7.26 -0.41 15.37
N ASN A 408 6.97 -1.40 16.22
CA ASN A 408 7.43 -2.79 16.09
C ASN A 408 6.31 -3.82 16.33
N ASN A 409 5.08 -3.44 16.02
CA ASN A 409 3.90 -4.30 16.04
C ASN A 409 2.79 -3.64 15.22
N GLU A 410 1.85 -4.45 14.73
CA GLU A 410 0.70 -4.02 13.93
C GLU A 410 -0.09 -2.89 14.60
N TRP A 411 -0.40 -3.00 15.90
CA TRP A 411 -1.15 -1.95 16.60
C TRP A 411 -0.44 -0.59 16.58
N ALA A 412 0.88 -0.55 16.74
CA ALA A 412 1.64 0.68 16.69
C ALA A 412 1.66 1.30 15.27
N ILE A 413 1.69 0.46 14.23
CA ILE A 413 1.57 0.88 12.83
C ILE A 413 0.19 1.46 12.57
N GLU A 414 -0.87 0.73 12.92
CA GLU A 414 -2.27 1.17 12.75
C GLU A 414 -2.56 2.49 13.47
N ASN A 415 -2.04 2.65 14.68
CA ASN A 415 -2.21 3.89 15.44
C ASN A 415 -1.57 5.11 14.73
N LYS A 416 -0.53 4.89 13.90
CA LYS A 416 0.07 5.94 13.06
C LYS A 416 -0.79 6.31 11.86
N LEU A 417 -1.58 5.37 11.34
CA LEU A 417 -2.50 5.53 10.22
C LEU A 417 -3.86 6.15 10.60
N SER A 418 -3.99 6.66 11.82
CA SER A 418 -5.24 7.31 12.23
C SER A 418 -5.49 8.61 11.46
N THR A 419 -6.75 8.84 11.08
CA THR A 419 -7.20 10.09 10.43
C THR A 419 -6.80 11.33 11.23
N ALA A 420 -6.76 11.23 12.56
CA ALA A 420 -6.34 12.33 13.42
C ALA A 420 -4.88 12.77 13.17
N ASN A 421 -3.97 11.82 12.90
CA ASN A 421 -2.59 12.14 12.54
C ASN A 421 -2.51 12.83 11.18
N TYR A 422 -3.32 12.40 10.21
CA TYR A 422 -3.33 12.97 8.86
C TYR A 422 -3.79 14.43 8.90
N GLN A 423 -4.87 14.69 9.63
CA GLN A 423 -5.43 16.03 9.83
C GLN A 423 -4.48 16.94 10.64
N LYS A 424 -3.78 16.38 11.64
CA LYS A 424 -2.74 17.09 12.40
C LYS A 424 -1.57 17.49 11.52
N GLY A 425 -1.06 16.56 10.72
CA GLY A 425 -0.02 16.84 9.75
C GLY A 425 -0.44 17.92 8.75
N ALA A 426 -1.64 17.80 8.17
CA ALA A 426 -2.18 18.78 7.22
C ALA A 426 -2.31 20.18 7.84
N THR A 427 -2.74 20.27 9.11
CA THR A 427 -2.84 21.54 9.84
C THR A 427 -1.46 22.16 10.06
N ILE A 428 -0.45 21.35 10.36
CA ILE A 428 0.95 21.82 10.48
C ILE A 428 1.49 22.28 9.12
N LEU A 429 1.22 21.55 8.03
CA LEU A 429 1.62 21.96 6.68
C LEU A 429 1.01 23.31 6.29
N ARG A 430 -0.29 23.52 6.59
CA ARG A 430 -0.94 24.82 6.41
C ARG A 430 -0.23 25.92 7.20
N MET A 431 0.09 25.67 8.47
CA MET A 431 0.82 26.61 9.32
C MET A 431 2.21 26.94 8.75
N ILE A 432 2.97 25.92 8.32
CA ILE A 432 4.29 26.10 7.70
C ILE A 432 4.18 26.97 6.46
N ARG A 433 3.21 26.71 5.57
CA ARG A 433 2.98 27.55 4.39
C ARG A 433 2.72 29.00 4.77
N SER A 434 1.86 29.28 5.75
CA SER A 434 1.58 30.63 6.22
C SER A 434 2.82 31.35 6.75
N VAL A 435 3.63 30.65 7.54
CA VAL A 435 4.86 31.22 8.12
C VAL A 435 5.90 31.52 7.04
N LEU A 436 6.04 30.65 6.03
CA LEU A 436 7.07 30.80 4.99
C LEU A 436 6.67 31.79 3.88
N LYS A 437 5.39 31.83 3.47
CA LYS A 437 4.93 32.67 2.35
C LYS A 437 4.30 34.01 2.76
N GLY A 438 4.03 34.21 4.05
CA GLY A 438 3.26 35.35 4.55
C GLY A 438 1.75 35.22 4.29
N GLU A 439 0.94 36.06 4.94
CA GLU A 439 -0.54 36.03 4.86
C GLU A 439 -1.11 36.26 3.45
N ASP A 440 -0.35 36.89 2.54
CA ASP A 440 -0.82 37.29 1.19
C ASP A 440 -0.96 36.13 0.18
N ASN A 441 -0.64 34.89 0.56
CA ASN A 441 -0.67 33.71 -0.31
C ASN A 441 -1.38 32.50 0.33
N LEU A 442 -2.31 32.76 1.26
CA LEU A 442 -3.09 31.72 1.96
C LEU A 442 -4.14 31.10 1.06
#